data_AF-A0A9X2DRT9-F1
#
_entry.id   AF-A0A9X2DRT9-F1
#
_cell.length_a   1.000
_cell.length_b   1.000
_cell.length_c   1.000
_cell.angle_alpha   90.00
_cell.angle_beta   90.00
_cell.angle_gamma   90.00
#
_symmetry.space_group_name_H-M   'P 1'
#
loop_
_entity.id
_entity.type
_entity.pdbx_description
1 polymer ?
#
loop_
_entity_poly.entity_id
_entity_poly.type
_entity_poly.pdbx_seq_one_letter_code
_entity_poly.pdbx_strand_id
1 'polypeptide(L)'
;MKENVQRVGKVLKKVWACLLGCLFIVCSGAAAAYAAPKEIAVFIEADRHQFDQAPVIEQGRTLVPLRGVFEALGATVKWNQKAQTVTAKKGDQTIELVIGKKQGKRNGQAYFLDVPPKVIHGRTMVPLRFISEALGYEVKWDSSIQTVFIGTDDAAIKVIKQKLQKETDDVRAWLGQKDPVLVTDEVNGNGQEPDGILFCEKNVKQTMKPLCL
;
A
#
# COMPACT_ATOMS: atom_id res chain seq x y z
N MET A 1 13.57 76.58 -4.25
CA MET A 1 14.25 75.33 -4.66
C MET A 1 14.45 74.29 -3.52
N LYS A 2 14.12 74.57 -2.25
CA LYS A 2 14.37 73.64 -1.12
C LYS A 2 13.20 72.68 -0.76
N GLU A 3 11.98 72.93 -1.24
CA GLU A 3 10.81 72.08 -0.92
C GLU A 3 10.73 70.76 -1.71
N ASN A 4 11.24 70.72 -2.94
CA ASN A 4 11.10 69.52 -3.79
C ASN A 4 12.04 68.36 -3.39
N VAL A 5 13.19 68.64 -2.76
CA VAL A 5 14.17 67.61 -2.37
C VAL A 5 13.67 66.76 -1.19
N GLN A 6 12.88 67.35 -0.28
CA GLN A 6 12.33 66.67 0.91
C GLN A 6 11.16 65.73 0.59
N ARG A 7 10.45 65.97 -0.53
CA ARG A 7 9.30 65.16 -0.95
C ARG A 7 9.75 63.83 -1.55
N VAL A 8 10.81 63.85 -2.37
CA VAL A 8 11.31 62.67 -3.09
C VAL A 8 11.90 61.62 -2.13
N GLY A 9 12.62 62.04 -1.09
CA GLY A 9 13.19 61.10 -0.10
C GLY A 9 12.15 60.36 0.75
N LYS A 10 10.99 60.98 1.02
CA LYS A 10 9.89 60.34 1.75
C LYS A 10 9.09 59.35 0.89
N VAL A 11 8.97 59.62 -0.41
CA VAL A 11 8.31 58.71 -1.37
C VAL A 11 9.22 57.51 -1.67
N LEU A 12 10.53 57.72 -1.83
CA LEU A 12 11.48 56.65 -2.10
C LEU A 12 11.61 55.66 -0.93
N LYS A 13 11.61 56.13 0.32
CA LYS A 13 11.59 55.27 1.52
C LYS A 13 10.30 54.45 1.66
N LYS A 14 9.15 55.00 1.23
CA LYS A 14 7.86 54.27 1.24
C LYS A 14 7.77 53.23 0.13
N VAL A 15 8.32 53.52 -1.05
CA VAL A 15 8.37 52.56 -2.18
C VAL A 15 9.31 51.38 -1.86
N TRP A 16 10.42 51.63 -1.18
CA TRP A 16 11.32 50.56 -0.71
C TRP A 16 10.71 49.70 0.41
N ALA A 17 9.91 50.30 1.30
CA ALA A 17 9.17 49.55 2.32
C ALA A 17 8.06 48.66 1.73
N CYS A 18 7.42 49.06 0.63
CA CYS A 18 6.42 48.22 -0.06
C CYS A 18 7.05 47.09 -0.89
N LEU A 19 8.22 47.30 -1.49
CA LEU A 19 8.92 46.25 -2.26
C LEU A 19 9.55 45.16 -1.38
N LEU A 20 9.98 45.50 -0.16
CA LEU A 20 10.43 44.51 0.85
C LEU A 20 9.26 43.81 1.55
N GLY A 21 8.07 44.43 1.61
CA GLY A 21 6.87 43.85 2.22
C GLY A 21 6.18 42.78 1.36
N CYS A 22 6.23 42.90 0.02
CA CYS A 22 5.59 41.94 -0.89
C CYS A 22 6.44 40.67 -1.16
N LEU A 23 7.72 40.65 -0.79
CA LEU A 23 8.57 39.45 -0.92
C LEU A 23 8.41 38.46 0.25
N PHE A 24 7.71 38.87 1.32
CA PHE A 24 7.47 38.03 2.50
C PHE A 24 6.07 37.39 2.54
N ILE A 25 5.25 37.58 1.50
CA ILE A 25 3.93 36.93 1.34
C ILE A 25 3.98 36.00 0.12
N VAL A 26 5.02 35.17 0.05
CA VAL A 26 5.10 34.09 -0.92
C VAL A 26 5.38 32.80 -0.15
N CYS A 27 4.46 31.85 -0.33
CA CYS A 27 4.61 30.43 0.02
C CYS A 27 4.42 30.01 1.49
N SER A 28 3.28 30.36 2.11
CA SER A 28 2.66 29.44 3.10
C SER A 28 1.89 28.34 2.38
N GLY A 29 2.57 27.61 1.49
CA GLY A 29 2.07 26.33 1.00
C GLY A 29 2.50 25.27 2.01
N ALA A 30 1.63 24.90 2.94
CA ALA A 30 1.84 23.71 3.75
C ALA A 30 1.91 22.51 2.79
N ALA A 31 3.11 21.98 2.56
CA ALA A 31 3.28 20.71 1.91
C ALA A 31 2.67 19.66 2.84
N ALA A 32 1.45 19.21 2.52
CA ALA A 32 0.88 18.04 3.16
C ALA A 32 1.85 16.88 2.92
N ALA A 33 2.48 16.38 3.99
CA ALA A 33 3.28 15.17 3.94
C ALA A 33 2.38 14.02 3.47
N TYR A 34 2.48 13.67 2.20
CA TYR A 34 1.75 12.53 1.64
C TYR A 34 2.43 11.27 2.16
N ALA A 35 1.87 10.66 3.20
CA ALA A 35 2.29 9.34 3.64
C ALA A 35 2.11 8.36 2.46
N ALA A 36 3.17 7.65 2.11
CA ALA A 36 3.11 6.65 1.05
C ALA A 36 2.00 5.63 1.40
N PRO A 37 1.13 5.26 0.44
CA PRO A 37 0.10 4.27 0.70
C PRO A 37 0.77 2.95 1.09
N LYS A 38 0.46 2.45 2.29
CA LYS A 38 0.98 1.18 2.78
C LYS A 38 0.37 0.06 1.93
N GLU A 39 1.21 -0.59 1.13
CA GLU A 39 0.80 -1.64 0.20
C GLU A 39 0.53 -2.95 0.94
N ILE A 40 -0.54 -3.65 0.55
CA ILE A 40 -0.91 -4.94 1.14
C ILE A 40 -0.15 -6.06 0.43
N ALA A 41 0.72 -6.75 1.16
CA ALA A 41 1.45 -7.90 0.63
C ALA A 41 0.59 -9.16 0.64
N VAL A 42 0.77 -10.05 -0.35
CA VAL A 42 0.07 -11.33 -0.44
C VAL A 42 1.07 -12.46 -0.62
N PHE A 43 1.00 -13.46 0.24
CA PHE A 43 1.76 -14.70 0.19
C PHE A 43 0.82 -15.86 -0.13
N ILE A 44 1.19 -16.69 -1.10
CA ILE A 44 0.44 -17.87 -1.53
C ILE A 44 1.42 -19.04 -1.52
N GLU A 45 1.14 -20.07 -0.73
CA GLU A 45 2.03 -21.24 -0.57
C GLU A 45 3.49 -20.84 -0.27
N ALA A 46 3.67 -19.90 0.66
CA ALA A 46 4.95 -19.31 1.06
C ALA A 46 5.59 -18.30 0.10
N ASP A 47 5.11 -18.16 -1.13
CA ASP A 47 5.68 -17.26 -2.12
C ASP A 47 4.97 -15.91 -2.16
N ARG A 48 5.75 -14.82 -2.20
CA ARG A 48 5.19 -13.45 -2.33
C ARG A 48 4.72 -13.23 -3.77
N HIS A 49 3.44 -12.91 -3.91
CA HIS A 49 2.83 -12.61 -5.20
C HIS A 49 2.60 -11.11 -5.34
N GLN A 50 3.09 -10.54 -6.44
CA GLN A 50 2.77 -9.18 -6.85
C GLN A 50 1.66 -9.20 -7.88
N PHE A 51 0.74 -8.25 -7.76
CA PHE A 51 -0.37 -8.09 -8.69
C PHE A 51 -0.31 -6.72 -9.33
N ASP A 52 -0.80 -6.63 -10.56
CA ASP A 52 -0.96 -5.37 -11.27
C ASP A 52 -1.97 -4.43 -10.60
N GLN A 53 -3.00 -4.99 -9.97
CA GLN A 53 -3.87 -4.29 -9.04
C GLN A 53 -3.59 -4.79 -7.62
N ALA A 54 -3.02 -3.92 -6.78
CA ALA A 54 -2.83 -4.23 -5.36
C ALA A 54 -4.17 -4.52 -4.66
N PRO A 55 -4.18 -5.37 -3.62
CA PRO A 55 -5.35 -5.54 -2.76
C PRO A 55 -5.80 -4.21 -2.15
N VAL A 56 -7.11 -4.08 -1.93
CA VAL A 56 -7.72 -2.86 -1.37
C VAL A 56 -8.61 -3.21 -0.19
N ILE A 57 -8.67 -2.35 0.82
CA ILE A 57 -9.62 -2.50 1.93
C ILE A 57 -10.86 -1.66 1.62
N GLU A 58 -12.02 -2.29 1.62
CA GLU A 58 -13.30 -1.62 1.42
C GLU A 58 -14.35 -2.17 2.38
N GLN A 59 -15.08 -1.26 3.04
CA GLN A 59 -16.11 -1.63 4.02
C GLN A 59 -15.57 -2.59 5.10
N GLY A 60 -14.31 -2.42 5.50
CA GLY A 60 -13.65 -3.31 6.47
C GLY A 60 -13.41 -4.74 5.95
N ARG A 61 -13.34 -4.93 4.63
CA ARG A 61 -12.99 -6.19 3.98
C ARG A 61 -11.83 -5.98 3.01
N THR A 62 -10.82 -6.84 3.09
CA THR A 62 -9.74 -6.87 2.11
C THR A 62 -10.25 -7.54 0.84
N LEU A 63 -10.16 -6.83 -0.28
CA LEU A 63 -10.48 -7.30 -1.61
C LEU A 63 -9.19 -7.57 -2.36
N VAL A 64 -9.10 -8.72 -3.01
CA VAL A 64 -7.93 -9.17 -3.75
C VAL A 64 -8.27 -9.47 -5.20
N PRO A 65 -7.30 -9.37 -6.14
CA PRO A 65 -7.51 -9.73 -7.53
C PRO A 65 -7.85 -11.21 -7.66
N LEU A 66 -9.06 -11.52 -8.12
CA LEU A 66 -9.53 -12.90 -8.22
C LEU A 66 -8.61 -13.72 -9.10
N ARG A 67 -8.29 -13.24 -10.31
CA ARG A 67 -7.51 -14.00 -11.29
C ARG A 67 -6.14 -14.38 -10.73
N GLY A 68 -5.38 -13.39 -10.25
CA GLY A 68 -4.02 -13.61 -9.78
C GLY A 68 -3.95 -14.62 -8.62
N VAL A 69 -4.86 -14.51 -7.65
CA VAL A 69 -4.88 -15.46 -6.52
C VAL A 69 -5.31 -16.86 -6.96
N PHE A 70 -6.35 -16.97 -7.79
CA PHE A 70 -6.86 -18.27 -8.23
C PHE A 70 -5.87 -19.00 -9.14
N GLU A 71 -5.21 -18.29 -10.07
CA GLU A 71 -4.20 -18.87 -10.95
C GLU A 71 -2.96 -19.32 -10.19
N ALA A 72 -2.51 -18.54 -9.19
CA ALA A 72 -1.42 -18.94 -8.29
C ALA A 72 -1.75 -20.21 -7.50
N LEU A 73 -3.03 -20.43 -7.17
CA LEU A 73 -3.53 -21.64 -6.52
C LEU A 73 -3.84 -22.79 -7.51
N GLY A 74 -3.47 -22.65 -8.78
CA GLY A 74 -3.64 -23.67 -9.82
C GLY A 74 -5.05 -23.77 -10.41
N ALA A 75 -5.91 -22.75 -10.22
CA ALA A 75 -7.23 -22.69 -10.83
C ALA A 75 -7.19 -22.00 -12.20
N THR A 76 -8.07 -22.41 -13.11
CA THR A 76 -8.29 -21.73 -14.39
C THR A 76 -9.41 -20.71 -14.25
N VAL A 77 -9.20 -19.48 -14.70
CA VAL A 77 -10.20 -18.40 -14.61
C VAL A 77 -10.62 -17.94 -16.01
N LYS A 78 -11.93 -17.95 -16.28
CA LYS A 78 -12.55 -17.46 -17.50
C LYS A 78 -13.42 -16.25 -17.21
N TRP A 79 -13.38 -15.28 -18.11
CA TRP A 79 -14.23 -14.10 -18.07
C TRP A 79 -15.24 -14.14 -19.22
N ASN A 80 -16.52 -13.97 -18.91
CA ASN A 80 -17.57 -13.76 -19.89
C ASN A 80 -18.01 -12.30 -19.86
N GLN A 81 -17.57 -11.53 -20.85
CA GLN A 81 -17.85 -10.09 -20.94
C GLN A 81 -19.34 -9.78 -21.12
N LYS A 82 -20.07 -10.59 -21.90
CA LYS A 82 -21.50 -10.36 -22.18
C LYS A 82 -22.36 -10.56 -20.94
N ALA A 83 -22.06 -11.60 -20.16
CA ALA A 83 -22.79 -11.91 -18.92
C ALA A 83 -22.23 -11.18 -17.69
N GLN A 84 -21.07 -10.51 -17.82
CA GLN A 84 -20.29 -9.99 -16.71
C GLN A 84 -20.05 -11.03 -15.61
N THR A 85 -19.71 -12.25 -16.05
CA THR A 85 -19.53 -13.42 -15.17
C THR A 85 -18.09 -13.89 -15.20
N VAL A 86 -17.51 -14.07 -14.01
CA VAL A 86 -16.26 -14.79 -13.82
C VAL A 86 -16.57 -16.24 -13.49
N THR A 87 -15.92 -17.17 -14.21
CA THR A 87 -15.97 -18.60 -13.90
C THR A 87 -14.57 -19.08 -13.55
N ALA A 88 -14.37 -19.59 -12.34
CA ALA A 88 -13.11 -20.19 -11.91
C ALA A 88 -13.30 -21.70 -11.70
N LYS A 89 -12.33 -22.50 -12.15
CA LYS A 89 -12.35 -23.96 -12.02
C LYS A 89 -11.03 -24.49 -11.46
N LYS A 90 -11.11 -25.34 -10.45
CA LYS A 90 -9.96 -26.05 -9.87
C LYS A 90 -10.38 -27.48 -9.53
N GLY A 91 -9.83 -28.47 -10.24
CA GLY A 91 -10.31 -29.85 -10.15
C GLY A 91 -11.83 -29.93 -10.39
N ASP A 92 -12.55 -30.46 -9.40
CA ASP A 92 -14.02 -30.59 -9.44
C ASP A 92 -14.75 -29.34 -8.91
N GLN A 93 -14.03 -28.37 -8.34
CA GLN A 93 -14.63 -27.14 -7.85
C GLN A 93 -14.86 -26.16 -9.00
N THR A 94 -16.11 -25.73 -9.16
CA THR A 94 -16.51 -24.69 -10.11
C THR A 94 -17.17 -23.54 -9.37
N ILE A 95 -16.70 -22.33 -9.67
CA ILE A 95 -17.15 -21.09 -9.05
C ILE A 95 -17.65 -20.17 -10.14
N GLU A 96 -18.84 -19.61 -9.95
CA GLU A 96 -19.41 -18.60 -10.84
C GLU A 96 -19.80 -17.36 -10.06
N LEU A 97 -19.26 -16.22 -10.46
CA LEU A 97 -19.50 -14.93 -9.82
C LEU A 97 -19.98 -13.93 -10.86
N VAL A 98 -21.02 -13.17 -10.52
CA VAL A 98 -21.52 -12.08 -11.36
C VAL A 98 -21.09 -10.75 -10.75
N ILE A 99 -20.52 -9.87 -11.56
CA ILE A 99 -20.09 -8.54 -11.10
C ILE A 99 -21.28 -7.76 -10.54
N GLY A 100 -21.08 -7.11 -9.39
CA GLY A 100 -22.09 -6.29 -8.72
C GLY A 100 -23.16 -7.09 -7.96
N LYS A 101 -23.12 -8.43 -7.98
CA LYS A 101 -24.07 -9.28 -7.26
C LYS A 101 -23.40 -9.97 -6.09
N LYS A 102 -24.03 -9.91 -4.92
CA LYS A 102 -23.60 -10.69 -3.74
C LYS A 102 -23.87 -12.19 -3.89
N GLN A 103 -24.77 -12.58 -4.79
CA GLN A 103 -25.05 -13.98 -5.05
C GLN A 103 -24.13 -14.51 -6.15
N GLY A 104 -23.40 -15.58 -5.83
CA GLY A 104 -22.64 -16.41 -6.76
C GLY A 104 -23.10 -17.86 -6.71
N LYS A 105 -22.34 -18.74 -7.37
CA LYS A 105 -22.51 -20.18 -7.28
C LYS A 105 -21.19 -20.88 -6.99
N ARG A 106 -21.26 -21.93 -6.18
CA ARG A 106 -20.18 -22.88 -5.93
C ARG A 106 -20.71 -24.28 -6.24
N ASN A 107 -20.11 -24.97 -7.20
CA ASN A 107 -20.52 -26.29 -7.66
C ASN A 107 -22.02 -26.34 -8.03
N GLY A 108 -22.53 -25.27 -8.64
CA GLY A 108 -23.95 -25.12 -9.01
C GLY A 108 -24.88 -24.69 -7.87
N GLN A 109 -24.45 -24.73 -6.61
CA GLN A 109 -25.24 -24.27 -5.46
C GLN A 109 -25.06 -22.77 -5.22
N ALA A 110 -26.12 -22.08 -4.83
CA ALA A 110 -26.07 -20.65 -4.52
C ALA A 110 -25.18 -20.37 -3.29
N TYR A 111 -24.37 -19.32 -3.39
CA TYR A 111 -23.47 -18.87 -2.32
C TYR A 111 -23.51 -17.35 -2.23
N PHE A 112 -23.44 -16.78 -1.02
CA PHE A 112 -23.54 -15.34 -0.79
C PHE A 112 -22.21 -14.75 -0.31
N LEU A 113 -21.79 -13.66 -0.96
CA LEU A 113 -20.61 -12.87 -0.60
C LEU A 113 -21.01 -11.70 0.31
N ASP A 114 -20.12 -11.34 1.25
CA ASP A 114 -20.28 -10.16 2.10
C ASP A 114 -20.34 -8.86 1.28
N VAL A 115 -19.38 -8.73 0.36
CA VAL A 115 -19.21 -7.59 -0.55
C VAL A 115 -19.27 -8.14 -1.98
N PRO A 116 -20.05 -7.51 -2.88
CA PRO A 116 -20.18 -7.99 -4.25
C PRO A 116 -18.82 -7.90 -4.99
N PRO A 117 -18.53 -8.85 -5.90
CA PRO A 117 -17.40 -8.73 -6.80
C PRO A 117 -17.51 -7.45 -7.62
N LYS A 118 -16.38 -6.79 -7.87
CA LYS A 118 -16.36 -5.54 -8.62
C LYS A 118 -15.11 -5.40 -9.47
N VAL A 119 -15.16 -4.51 -10.44
CA VAL A 119 -14.02 -4.23 -11.31
C VAL A 119 -13.36 -2.94 -10.87
N ILE A 120 -12.06 -3.01 -10.52
CA ILE A 120 -11.21 -1.85 -10.22
C ILE A 120 -10.05 -1.89 -11.20
N HIS A 121 -9.83 -0.79 -11.94
CA HIS A 121 -8.78 -0.69 -12.97
C HIS A 121 -8.70 -1.89 -13.91
N GLY A 122 -9.86 -2.44 -14.32
CA GLY A 122 -9.92 -3.59 -15.22
C GLY A 122 -9.57 -4.94 -14.57
N ARG A 123 -9.53 -5.03 -13.23
CA ARG A 123 -9.34 -6.27 -12.47
C ARG A 123 -10.55 -6.57 -11.61
N THR A 124 -10.97 -7.83 -11.62
CA THR A 124 -12.07 -8.28 -10.75
C THR A 124 -11.54 -8.50 -9.34
N MET A 125 -12.09 -7.76 -8.39
CA MET A 125 -11.74 -7.78 -6.98
C MET A 125 -12.81 -8.54 -6.21
N VAL A 126 -12.39 -9.47 -5.34
CA VAL A 126 -13.29 -10.27 -4.50
C VAL A 126 -12.83 -10.29 -3.04
N PRO A 127 -13.77 -10.47 -2.08
CA PRO A 127 -13.42 -10.57 -0.68
C PRO A 127 -12.45 -11.70 -0.40
N LEU A 128 -11.44 -11.43 0.43
CA LEU A 128 -10.43 -12.42 0.80
C LEU A 128 -11.05 -13.70 1.40
N ARG A 129 -12.08 -13.56 2.25
CA ARG A 129 -12.84 -14.67 2.84
C ARG A 129 -13.44 -15.62 1.81
N PHE A 130 -13.82 -15.09 0.64
CA PHE A 130 -14.38 -15.91 -0.42
C PHE A 130 -13.38 -16.97 -0.91
N ILE A 131 -12.09 -16.64 -0.99
CA ILE A 131 -11.05 -17.56 -1.46
C ILE A 131 -10.91 -18.75 -0.52
N SER A 132 -10.87 -18.51 0.80
CA SER A 132 -10.78 -19.59 1.78
C SER A 132 -11.95 -20.56 1.67
N GLU A 133 -13.16 -20.02 1.59
CA GLU A 133 -14.37 -20.85 1.55
C GLU A 133 -14.54 -21.58 0.23
N ALA A 134 -14.21 -20.93 -0.88
CA ALA A 134 -14.48 -21.48 -2.20
C ALA A 134 -13.51 -22.60 -2.58
N LEU A 135 -12.22 -22.44 -2.25
CA LEU A 135 -11.14 -23.36 -2.63
C LEU A 135 -10.64 -24.25 -1.47
N GLY A 136 -11.06 -23.98 -0.23
CA GLY A 136 -10.67 -24.77 0.94
C GLY A 136 -9.26 -24.47 1.47
N TYR A 137 -8.71 -23.29 1.16
CA TYR A 137 -7.42 -22.85 1.69
C TYR A 137 -7.60 -22.09 3.01
N GLU A 138 -6.60 -22.17 3.88
CA GLU A 138 -6.55 -21.30 5.04
C GLU A 138 -6.06 -19.91 4.61
N VAL A 139 -6.70 -18.88 5.16
CA VAL A 139 -6.36 -17.50 4.86
C VAL A 139 -6.20 -16.72 6.15
N LYS A 140 -5.05 -16.09 6.33
CA LYS A 140 -4.72 -15.26 7.50
C LYS A 140 -4.43 -13.84 7.08
N TRP A 141 -5.03 -12.91 7.80
CA TRP A 141 -4.72 -11.50 7.69
C TRP A 141 -3.86 -11.09 8.88
N ASP A 142 -2.73 -10.46 8.61
CA ASP A 142 -1.91 -9.80 9.62
C ASP A 142 -1.96 -8.29 9.45
N SER A 143 -2.57 -7.61 10.41
CA SER A 143 -2.71 -6.15 10.39
C SER A 143 -1.45 -5.38 10.76
N SER A 144 -0.48 -5.98 11.49
CA SER A 144 0.74 -5.26 11.89
C SER A 144 1.61 -4.97 10.65
N ILE A 145 1.83 -6.02 9.87
CA ILE A 145 2.62 -5.99 8.62
C ILE A 145 1.77 -5.80 7.37
N GLN A 146 0.44 -5.72 7.49
CA GLN A 146 -0.50 -5.62 6.37
C GLN A 146 -0.28 -6.71 5.30
N THR A 147 -0.24 -7.95 5.76
CA THR A 147 0.07 -9.10 4.91
C THR A 147 -1.05 -10.13 4.95
N VAL A 148 -1.44 -10.60 3.77
CA VAL A 148 -2.32 -11.74 3.56
C VAL A 148 -1.47 -12.99 3.36
N PHE A 149 -1.76 -14.06 4.11
CA PHE A 149 -1.19 -15.38 3.91
C PHE A 149 -2.28 -16.34 3.44
N ILE A 150 -2.01 -17.10 2.38
CA ILE A 150 -2.90 -18.10 1.80
C ILE A 150 -2.11 -19.39 1.66
N GLY A 151 -2.62 -20.50 2.19
CA GLY A 151 -1.96 -21.80 2.03
C GLY A 151 -2.67 -22.94 2.75
N THR A 152 -2.19 -24.17 2.53
CA THR A 152 -2.69 -25.37 3.25
C THR A 152 -1.92 -25.69 4.53
N ASP A 153 -0.69 -25.19 4.66
CA ASP A 153 0.18 -25.50 5.81
C ASP A 153 0.30 -24.31 6.79
N ASP A 154 -0.41 -24.43 7.91
CA ASP A 154 -0.35 -23.46 9.02
C ASP A 154 1.06 -23.32 9.60
N ALA A 155 1.84 -24.41 9.64
CA ALA A 155 3.20 -24.36 10.18
C ALA A 155 4.12 -23.50 9.30
N ALA A 156 4.05 -23.67 7.99
CA ALA A 156 4.78 -22.84 7.03
C ALA A 156 4.38 -21.36 7.16
N ILE A 157 3.08 -21.06 7.27
CA ILE A 157 2.58 -19.68 7.46
C ILE A 157 3.15 -19.06 8.74
N LYS A 158 3.20 -19.81 9.85
CA LYS A 158 3.76 -19.33 11.13
C LYS A 158 5.24 -18.97 11.02
N VAL A 159 6.05 -19.81 10.37
CA VAL A 159 7.49 -19.58 10.20
C VAL A 159 7.74 -18.30 9.40
N ILE A 160 7.02 -18.11 8.30
CA ILE A 160 7.17 -16.91 7.45
C ILE A 160 6.72 -15.67 8.19
N LYS A 161 5.59 -15.74 8.90
CA LYS A 161 5.10 -14.65 9.74
C LYS A 161 6.14 -14.24 10.79
N GLN A 162 6.73 -15.21 11.51
CA GLN A 162 7.77 -14.94 12.50
C GLN A 162 9.01 -14.29 11.87
N LYS A 163 9.42 -14.76 10.69
CA LYS A 163 10.55 -14.20 9.96
C LYS A 163 10.29 -12.73 9.55
N LEU A 164 9.14 -12.46 8.93
CA LEU A 164 8.77 -11.10 8.51
C LEU A 164 8.63 -10.13 9.68
N GLN A 165 8.04 -10.60 10.78
CA GLN A 165 7.90 -9.79 11.99
C GLN A 165 9.26 -9.48 12.60
N LYS A 166 10.14 -10.47 12.73
CA LYS A 166 11.50 -10.28 13.24
C LYS A 166 12.31 -9.33 12.37
N GLU A 167 12.26 -9.48 11.05
CA GLU A 167 12.92 -8.54 10.12
C GLU A 167 12.38 -7.11 10.30
N THR A 168 11.07 -6.95 10.51
CA THR A 168 10.45 -5.65 10.78
C THR A 168 10.90 -5.07 12.12
N ASP A 169 10.96 -5.90 13.17
CA ASP A 169 11.36 -5.51 14.52
C ASP A 169 12.85 -5.16 14.60
N ASP A 170 13.70 -5.93 13.94
CA ASP A 170 15.15 -5.69 13.86
C ASP A 170 15.44 -4.38 13.10
N VAL A 171 14.75 -4.14 11.96
CA VAL A 171 14.84 -2.86 11.23
C VAL A 171 14.33 -1.71 12.10
N ARG A 172 13.22 -1.90 12.82
CA ARG A 172 12.66 -0.90 13.73
C ARG A 172 13.60 -0.61 14.92
N ALA A 173 14.28 -1.62 15.44
CA ALA A 173 15.27 -1.49 16.50
C ALA A 173 16.51 -0.74 15.98
N TRP A 174 16.96 -1.03 14.75
CA TRP A 174 18.07 -0.33 14.10
C TRP A 174 17.74 1.13 13.78
N LEU A 175 16.52 1.42 13.32
CA LEU A 175 16.04 2.78 13.06
C LEU A 175 15.74 3.59 14.33
N GLY A 176 15.91 2.99 15.52
CA GLY A 176 15.85 3.66 16.80
C GLY A 176 14.48 4.28 17.07
N GLN A 177 13.50 3.46 17.46
CA GLN A 177 12.25 3.83 18.16
C GLN A 177 11.68 5.23 17.84
N LYS A 178 11.67 5.64 16.59
CA LYS A 178 10.64 6.54 16.09
C LYS A 178 9.60 5.60 15.54
N ASP A 179 8.50 5.47 16.26
CA ASP A 179 7.24 5.10 15.62
C ASP A 179 7.18 5.81 14.25
N PRO A 180 6.60 5.20 13.20
CA PRO A 180 6.09 6.00 12.09
C PRO A 180 4.89 6.82 12.64
N VAL A 181 5.18 7.74 13.55
CA VAL A 181 4.38 8.92 13.79
C VAL A 181 4.39 9.60 12.45
N LEU A 182 3.20 9.72 11.87
CA LEU A 182 2.91 10.79 10.94
C LEU A 182 3.51 12.04 11.54
N VAL A 183 4.64 12.47 10.99
CA VAL A 183 5.41 13.61 11.45
C VAL A 183 4.45 14.79 11.53
N THR A 184 4.01 15.09 12.74
CA THR A 184 3.45 16.39 13.10
C THR A 184 4.59 17.02 13.89
N ASP A 185 5.46 17.70 13.16
CA ASP A 185 6.59 18.39 13.76
C ASP A 185 6.05 19.50 14.68
N GLU A 186 6.17 19.32 15.99
CA GLU A 186 6.43 20.47 16.87
C GLU A 186 7.92 20.83 16.69
N VAL A 187 8.18 21.71 15.72
CA VAL A 187 9.50 22.32 15.52
C VAL A 187 9.76 23.25 16.70
N ASN A 188 10.54 22.78 17.69
CA ASN A 188 11.34 23.68 18.51
C ASN A 188 12.70 23.86 17.83
N GLY A 189 12.98 25.13 17.51
CA GLY A 189 14.04 25.53 16.62
C GLY A 189 15.44 25.46 17.23
N ASN A 190 16.33 24.82 16.50
CA ASN A 190 17.77 25.06 16.53
C ASN A 190 18.37 24.30 15.34
N GLY A 191 18.55 25.03 14.24
CA GLY A 191 19.05 24.51 12.98
C GLY A 191 20.51 24.09 13.05
N GLN A 192 20.79 22.94 12.44
CA GLN A 192 22.04 22.67 11.74
C GLN A 192 21.82 21.52 10.76
N GLU A 193 21.89 21.85 9.48
CA GLU A 193 21.78 20.96 8.32
C GLU A 193 23.12 20.24 8.13
N PRO A 194 23.16 18.91 7.91
CA PRO A 194 24.33 18.29 7.28
C PRO A 194 24.02 17.92 5.83
N ASP A 195 24.86 18.49 4.98
CA ASP A 195 24.98 18.29 3.54
C ASP A 195 24.99 16.81 3.10
N GLY A 196 24.37 16.56 1.94
CA GLY A 196 24.82 15.50 1.04
C GLY A 196 23.99 14.21 1.05
N ILE A 197 22.81 14.23 0.44
CA ILE A 197 22.15 13.00 -0.04
C ILE A 197 22.70 12.70 -1.44
N LEU A 198 23.71 11.83 -1.50
CA LEU A 198 24.09 11.15 -2.75
C LEU A 198 23.38 9.79 -2.78
N PHE A 199 22.18 9.76 -3.38
CA PHE A 199 21.57 8.51 -3.81
C PHE A 199 22.37 7.97 -4.99
N CYS A 200 23.16 6.91 -4.79
CA CYS A 200 23.75 6.14 -5.88
C CYS A 200 23.38 4.67 -5.72
N GLU A 201 22.44 4.27 -6.57
CA GLU A 201 22.13 2.92 -7.01
C GLU A 201 23.42 2.13 -7.32
N LYS A 202 23.67 1.02 -6.62
CA LYS A 202 24.45 -0.13 -7.10
C LYS A 202 24.41 -1.34 -6.15
N ASN A 203 24.08 -2.48 -6.76
CA ASN A 203 24.50 -3.85 -6.43
C ASN A 203 23.84 -4.61 -5.26
N VAL A 204 22.78 -5.33 -5.63
CA VAL A 204 22.62 -6.74 -5.28
C VAL A 204 23.88 -7.52 -5.71
N LYS A 205 24.75 -7.88 -4.76
CA LYS A 205 25.52 -9.14 -4.68
C LYS A 205 26.61 -9.07 -3.59
N GLN A 206 26.77 -10.20 -2.89
CA GLN A 206 27.87 -10.60 -2.00
C GLN A 206 27.93 -9.95 -0.60
N THR A 207 27.53 -10.70 0.43
CA THR A 207 28.48 -11.54 1.17
C THR A 207 27.74 -12.35 2.25
N MET A 208 27.65 -13.67 2.03
CA MET A 208 27.68 -14.61 3.15
C MET A 208 28.98 -14.35 3.92
N LYS A 209 28.90 -14.23 5.24
CA LYS A 209 30.06 -14.25 6.15
C LYS A 209 29.84 -15.34 7.20
N PRO A 210 30.88 -16.10 7.56
CA PRO A 210 30.76 -17.45 8.09
C PRO A 210 30.48 -17.44 9.59
N LEU A 211 29.78 -18.48 10.03
CA LEU A 211 29.68 -18.88 11.43
C LEU A 211 31.09 -19.22 11.94
N CYS A 212 31.55 -18.50 12.96
CA CYS A 212 32.58 -18.98 13.88
C CYS A 212 31.88 -19.51 15.14
N LEU A 213 31.97 -20.82 15.34
CA LEU A 213 32.21 -21.52 16.61
C LEU A 213 32.61 -22.96 16.31
#